data_AF-A0A951IE60-F1
#
_entry.id   AF-A0A951IE60-F1
#
_cell.length_a   1.000
_cell.length_b   1.000
_cell.length_c   1.000
_cell.angle_alpha   90.00
_cell.angle_beta   90.00
_cell.angle_gamma   90.00
#
_symmetry.space_group_name_H-M   'P 1'
#
loop_
_entity.id
_entity.type
_entity.pdbx_description
1 polymer ?
#
loop_
_entity_poly.entity_id
_entity_poly.type
_entity_poly.pdbx_seq_one_letter_code
_entity_poly.pdbx_strand_id
1 'polypeptide(L)'
;MRSPFLWVPTAVLAAALVVWCLRFAIQPTVLRVAVGPEGSADVKIMSELASQLARDESHGMRLTLVTTNDANASAAALDAGKADLAVVRSDVGMSETGLTVAILHRNAVIFLAPHGSSVRKITDLDKKRLGILRATPENSHLLGDLLAEYGIALGAVAQVPLESDAVASALQDKRVDAVMLVAPASGNFTRDVVTAVANASHGEPIFVEVKEAEAIAQRKPVYESQDIVNGLFGGNPPRPKQNFNTLAITYRLVASRSLEDYVVSDFTRRLFTLRMALSPGSALADRIEKPDTDNETALPVHPGAEAYFDGNEKSFLDRYDDWFYLGAMGISGLVSGLAALIASARAWIRRGTLSSIDELIHIQIEAREAKDEAALDAAEAAVTNLSISTLRYARDGRIDDSGLAALSLAMDECRKTIAEQRVRLEARARGKAQQASGVADYNPANRDPVRLSLRRSP
;
A
#
# COMPACT_ATOMS: atom_id res chain seq x y z
N MET A 1 36.97 14.57 -27.90
CA MET A 1 36.72 14.27 -26.47
C MET A 1 35.32 14.78 -26.13
N ARG A 2 34.35 13.88 -25.91
CA ARG A 2 33.00 14.20 -25.40
C ARG A 2 32.72 13.24 -24.23
N SER A 3 32.29 13.81 -23.12
CA SER A 3 32.52 13.36 -21.74
C SER A 3 31.67 12.17 -21.27
N PRO A 4 32.22 11.26 -20.43
CA PRO A 4 31.50 10.18 -19.74
C PRO A 4 30.56 10.66 -18.59
N PHE A 5 30.18 11.95 -18.56
CA PHE A 5 29.56 12.58 -17.39
C PHE A 5 28.03 12.43 -17.28
N LEU A 6 27.35 11.82 -18.26
CA LEU A 6 25.88 11.68 -18.28
C LEU A 6 25.33 10.48 -17.49
N TRP A 7 26.20 9.56 -17.03
CA TRP A 7 25.80 8.30 -16.38
C TRP A 7 25.64 8.45 -14.85
N VAL A 8 26.41 9.37 -14.25
CA VAL A 8 26.32 9.70 -12.83
C VAL A 8 24.96 10.33 -12.46
N PRO A 9 24.45 11.35 -13.19
CA PRO A 9 23.19 11.98 -12.81
C PRO A 9 21.97 11.04 -12.94
N THR A 10 21.95 10.13 -13.93
CA THR A 10 20.87 9.16 -14.11
C THR A 10 20.85 8.09 -13.02
N ALA A 11 22.02 7.59 -12.60
CA ALA A 11 22.11 6.65 -11.48
C ALA A 11 21.67 7.30 -10.14
N VAL A 12 22.04 8.55 -9.90
CA VAL A 12 21.64 9.31 -8.71
C VAL A 12 20.12 9.56 -8.71
N LEU A 13 19.51 9.87 -9.86
CA LEU A 13 18.07 10.06 -9.99
C LEU A 13 17.28 8.76 -9.72
N ALA A 14 17.76 7.62 -10.23
CA ALA A 14 17.14 6.32 -9.96
C ALA A 14 17.24 5.94 -8.47
N ALA A 15 18.40 6.15 -7.84
CA ALA A 15 18.56 5.91 -6.40
C ALA A 15 17.68 6.84 -5.55
N ALA A 16 17.55 8.11 -5.94
CA ALA A 16 16.66 9.06 -5.27
C ALA A 16 15.19 8.66 -5.40
N LEU A 17 14.77 8.15 -6.56
CA LEU A 17 13.41 7.65 -6.78
C LEU A 17 13.12 6.41 -5.90
N VAL A 18 14.06 5.47 -5.80
CA VAL A 18 13.93 4.29 -4.94
C VAL A 18 13.84 4.69 -3.47
N VAL A 19 14.71 5.59 -3.00
CA VAL A 19 14.67 6.11 -1.63
C VAL A 19 13.36 6.88 -1.37
N TRP A 20 12.85 7.62 -2.35
CA TRP A 20 11.57 8.34 -2.25
C TRP A 20 10.38 7.37 -2.16
N CYS A 21 10.33 6.34 -3.01
CA CYS A 21 9.31 5.29 -2.95
C CYS A 21 9.37 4.52 -1.62
N LEU A 22 10.57 4.15 -1.15
CA LEU A 22 10.76 3.51 0.15
C LEU A 22 10.27 4.41 1.29
N ARG A 23 10.54 5.72 1.23
CA ARG A 23 10.06 6.66 2.24
C ARG A 23 8.54 6.77 2.30
N PHE A 24 7.88 6.69 1.14
CA PHE A 24 6.42 6.73 1.07
C PHE A 24 5.80 5.42 1.58
N ALA A 25 6.45 4.28 1.30
CA ALA A 25 6.03 2.97 1.77
C ALA A 25 6.22 2.74 3.28
N ILE A 26 7.08 3.51 3.95
CA ILE A 26 7.41 3.35 5.38
C ILE A 26 6.63 4.35 6.27
N GLN A 27 5.76 5.20 5.71
CA GLN A 27 4.99 6.13 6.54
C GLN A 27 3.95 5.39 7.40
N PRO A 28 3.80 5.74 8.69
CA PRO A 28 2.79 5.13 9.54
C PRO A 28 1.39 5.54 9.08
N THR A 29 0.50 4.58 8.91
CA THR A 29 -0.93 4.79 8.63
C THR A 29 -1.56 5.50 9.83
N VAL A 30 -2.02 6.73 9.63
CA VAL A 30 -2.73 7.49 10.68
C VAL A 30 -4.23 7.31 10.47
N LEU A 31 -4.91 6.74 11.47
CA LEU A 31 -6.35 6.56 11.49
C LEU A 31 -7.00 7.52 12.48
N ARG A 32 -8.04 8.21 12.04
CA ARG A 32 -8.85 9.10 12.87
C ARG A 32 -10.08 8.34 13.38
N VAL A 33 -10.26 8.28 14.69
CA VAL A 33 -11.43 7.62 15.32
C VAL A 33 -12.35 8.66 15.93
N ALA A 34 -13.56 8.79 15.41
CA ALA A 34 -14.60 9.58 16.03
C ALA A 34 -15.20 8.85 17.23
N VAL A 35 -15.14 9.46 18.42
CA VAL A 35 -15.64 8.85 19.65
C VAL A 35 -16.10 9.93 20.63
N GLY A 36 -17.22 9.68 21.30
CA GLY A 36 -17.84 10.63 22.20
C GLY A 36 -19.00 10.01 22.99
N PRO A 37 -19.53 10.71 24.01
CA PRO A 37 -19.05 11.99 24.55
C PRO A 37 -17.71 11.89 25.28
N GLU A 38 -17.06 13.03 25.55
CA GLU A 38 -15.91 13.10 26.46
C GLU A 38 -16.21 12.46 27.83
N GLY A 39 -15.21 11.79 28.40
CA GLY A 39 -15.36 11.09 29.68
C GLY A 39 -16.17 9.79 29.60
N SER A 40 -16.72 9.43 28.44
CA SER A 40 -17.35 8.12 28.23
C SER A 40 -16.32 6.99 28.33
N ALA A 41 -16.82 5.78 28.62
CA ALA A 41 -15.97 4.60 28.66
C ALA A 41 -15.38 4.25 27.28
N ASP A 42 -16.08 4.60 26.19
CA ASP A 42 -15.62 4.43 24.81
C ASP A 42 -14.40 5.30 24.50
N VAL A 43 -14.43 6.59 24.87
CA VAL A 43 -13.27 7.49 24.74
C VAL A 43 -12.09 6.92 25.51
N LYS A 44 -12.33 6.38 26.71
CA LYS A 44 -11.27 5.78 27.53
C LYS A 44 -10.63 4.58 26.82
N ILE A 45 -11.44 3.65 26.28
CA ILE A 45 -10.94 2.49 25.53
C ILE A 45 -10.11 2.94 24.33
N MET A 46 -10.63 3.87 23.52
CA MET A 46 -9.94 4.35 22.33
C MET A 46 -8.65 5.11 22.65
N SER A 47 -8.62 5.88 23.74
CA SER A 47 -7.43 6.61 24.18
C SER A 47 -6.32 5.68 24.68
N GLU A 48 -6.68 4.60 25.39
CA GLU A 48 -5.70 3.59 25.80
C GLU A 48 -5.22 2.79 24.60
N LEU A 49 -6.10 2.42 23.67
CA LEU A 49 -5.72 1.77 22.42
C LEU A 49 -4.75 2.64 21.60
N ALA A 50 -5.04 3.95 21.49
CA ALA A 50 -4.13 4.90 20.84
C ALA A 50 -2.76 4.94 21.52
N SER A 51 -2.73 4.93 22.86
CA SER A 51 -1.51 4.94 23.64
C SER A 51 -0.70 3.65 23.49
N GLN A 52 -1.36 2.49 23.47
CA GLN A 52 -0.71 1.20 23.24
C GLN A 52 -0.14 1.11 21.81
N LEU A 53 -0.92 1.51 20.81
CA LEU A 53 -0.48 1.55 19.41
C LEU A 53 0.69 2.53 19.20
N ALA A 54 0.73 3.63 19.94
CA ALA A 54 1.84 4.58 19.89
C ALA A 54 3.13 4.08 20.56
N ARG A 55 3.02 3.18 21.55
CA ARG A 55 4.16 2.56 22.24
C ARG A 55 4.75 1.38 21.47
N ASP A 56 3.96 0.74 20.62
CA ASP A 56 4.41 -0.35 19.78
C ASP A 56 5.34 0.20 18.68
N GLU A 57 6.65 -0.02 18.83
CA GLU A 57 7.68 0.39 17.86
C GLU A 57 7.58 -0.38 16.53
N SER A 58 6.68 -1.36 16.41
CA SER A 58 6.39 -2.05 15.14
C SER A 58 5.57 -1.16 14.18
N HIS A 59 6.27 -0.17 13.63
CA HIS A 59 5.93 0.70 12.50
C HIS A 59 4.72 0.21 11.69
N GLY A 60 3.58 0.88 11.84
CA GLY A 60 2.46 0.66 10.93
C GLY A 60 1.27 1.57 11.16
N MET A 61 0.85 1.80 12.41
CA MET A 61 -0.45 2.41 12.67
C MET A 61 -0.47 3.37 13.87
N ARG A 62 -1.06 4.55 13.68
CA ARG A 62 -1.29 5.55 14.73
C ARG A 62 -2.76 5.90 14.79
N LEU A 63 -3.31 5.99 16.00
CA LEU A 63 -4.71 6.37 16.23
C LEU A 63 -4.78 7.82 16.70
N THR A 64 -5.62 8.64 16.07
CA THR A 64 -5.94 10.00 16.51
C THR A 64 -7.40 10.07 16.87
N LEU A 65 -7.73 10.47 18.10
CA LEU A 65 -9.12 10.61 18.52
C LEU A 65 -9.71 11.92 18.01
N VAL A 66 -10.91 11.83 17.45
CA VAL A 66 -11.77 12.96 17.10
C VAL A 66 -12.93 12.93 18.09
N THR A 67 -12.86 13.79 19.09
CA THR A 67 -13.91 13.89 20.10
C THR A 67 -15.21 14.40 19.49
N THR A 68 -16.31 13.72 19.80
CA THR A 68 -17.68 14.11 19.40
C THR A 68 -18.59 14.27 20.61
N ASN A 69 -19.77 14.85 20.40
CA ASN A 69 -20.75 15.08 21.48
C ASN A 69 -21.49 13.79 21.87
N ASP A 70 -21.69 12.87 20.95
CA ASP A 70 -22.43 11.63 21.13
C ASP A 70 -22.12 10.63 19.99
N ALA A 71 -22.71 9.44 20.08
CA ALA A 71 -22.50 8.37 19.08
C ALA A 71 -23.06 8.73 17.69
N ASN A 72 -24.13 9.52 17.61
CA ASN A 72 -24.72 9.97 16.35
C ASN A 72 -23.81 10.98 15.65
N ALA A 73 -23.21 11.90 16.40
CA ALA A 73 -22.18 12.82 15.93
C ALA A 73 -20.92 12.07 15.47
N SER A 74 -20.56 10.95 16.11
CA SER A 74 -19.47 10.07 15.63
C SER A 74 -19.78 9.45 14.28
N ALA A 75 -21.00 8.95 14.08
CA ALA A 75 -21.44 8.43 12.79
C ALA A 75 -21.43 9.50 11.70
N ALA A 76 -21.98 10.69 11.99
CA ALA A 76 -21.96 11.82 11.07
C ALA A 76 -20.53 12.29 10.71
N ALA A 77 -19.59 12.20 11.66
CA ALA A 77 -18.18 12.51 11.39
C ALA A 77 -17.52 11.49 10.44
N LEU A 78 -17.92 10.21 10.53
CA LEU A 78 -17.48 9.16 9.60
C LEU A 78 -18.06 9.41 8.19
N ASP A 79 -19.37 9.63 8.09
CA ASP A 79 -20.04 9.88 6.81
C ASP A 79 -19.54 11.15 6.12
N ALA A 80 -19.14 12.17 6.89
CA ALA A 80 -18.53 13.39 6.37
C ALA A 80 -17.04 13.24 5.99
N GLY A 81 -16.43 12.06 6.15
CA GLY A 81 -15.00 11.83 5.89
C GLY A 81 -14.04 12.54 6.86
N LYS A 82 -14.57 13.03 7.99
CA LYS A 82 -13.77 13.69 9.05
C LYS A 82 -13.06 12.68 9.95
N ALA A 83 -13.53 11.44 9.96
CA ALA A 83 -12.90 10.31 10.63
C ALA A 83 -12.86 9.10 9.70
N ASP A 84 -11.96 8.17 9.96
CA ASP A 84 -11.78 6.92 9.20
C ASP A 84 -12.45 5.74 9.92
N LEU A 85 -12.57 5.86 11.24
CA LEU A 85 -13.24 4.95 12.17
C LEU A 85 -14.22 5.75 13.05
N ALA A 86 -15.26 5.12 13.56
CA ALA A 86 -16.15 5.75 14.54
C ALA A 86 -16.73 4.73 15.54
N VAL A 87 -16.98 5.18 16.77
CA VAL A 87 -17.79 4.43 17.73
C VAL A 87 -19.24 4.87 17.57
N VAL A 88 -20.09 3.94 17.16
CA VAL A 88 -21.52 4.17 16.88
C VAL A 88 -22.38 3.24 17.73
N ARG A 89 -23.64 3.64 17.92
CA ARG A 89 -24.62 2.87 18.68
C ARG A 89 -25.63 2.27 17.69
N SER A 90 -25.95 0.99 17.82
CA SER A 90 -26.66 0.25 16.77
C SER A 90 -28.05 0.79 16.41
N ASP A 91 -28.75 1.40 17.35
CA ASP A 91 -30.13 1.90 17.21
C ASP A 91 -30.23 3.39 16.83
N VAL A 92 -29.14 4.15 16.89
CA VAL A 92 -29.14 5.60 16.62
C VAL A 92 -27.96 5.99 15.75
N GLY A 93 -28.27 6.63 14.63
CA GLY A 93 -27.23 7.17 13.75
C GLY A 93 -26.32 6.07 13.21
N MET A 94 -26.89 5.04 12.61
CA MET A 94 -26.08 4.07 11.88
C MET A 94 -25.52 4.76 10.63
N SER A 95 -24.19 4.79 10.53
CA SER A 95 -23.49 5.44 9.41
C SER A 95 -23.86 4.76 8.09
N GLU A 96 -24.17 5.55 7.06
CA GLU A 96 -24.48 5.02 5.72
C GLU A 96 -23.24 4.39 5.07
N THR A 97 -22.06 4.89 5.43
CA THR A 97 -20.78 4.48 4.88
C THR A 97 -19.98 3.56 5.81
N GLY A 98 -20.40 3.41 7.06
CA GLY A 98 -19.69 2.66 8.09
C GLY A 98 -19.99 1.17 8.08
N LEU A 99 -18.95 0.34 8.13
CA LEU A 99 -19.04 -1.11 8.24
C LEU A 99 -18.44 -1.57 9.57
N THR A 100 -19.06 -2.56 10.22
CA THR A 100 -18.68 -3.05 11.54
C THR A 100 -17.29 -3.69 11.52
N VAL A 101 -16.41 -3.27 12.42
CA VAL A 101 -15.10 -3.86 12.67
C VAL A 101 -15.13 -4.75 13.91
N ALA A 102 -15.71 -4.23 15.00
CA ALA A 102 -15.84 -4.94 16.26
C ALA A 102 -17.04 -4.43 17.06
N ILE A 103 -17.59 -5.28 17.92
CA ILE A 103 -18.54 -4.84 18.95
C ILE A 103 -17.71 -4.53 20.19
N LEU A 104 -17.80 -3.30 20.72
CA LEU A 104 -17.01 -2.87 21.89
C LEU A 104 -17.67 -3.33 23.18
N HIS A 105 -18.98 -3.17 23.28
CA HIS A 105 -19.78 -3.70 24.37
C HIS A 105 -21.28 -3.71 24.02
N ARG A 106 -22.01 -4.58 24.73
CA ARG A 106 -23.48 -4.64 24.71
C ARG A 106 -24.05 -3.96 25.95
N ASN A 107 -25.08 -3.14 25.74
CA ASN A 107 -25.84 -2.50 26.81
C ASN A 107 -27.24 -3.08 26.86
N ALA A 108 -27.57 -3.70 27.99
CA ALA A 108 -28.92 -4.20 28.26
C ALA A 108 -29.83 -3.03 28.65
N VAL A 109 -31.06 -3.07 28.16
CA VAL A 109 -32.15 -2.21 28.63
C VAL A 109 -32.76 -2.89 29.85
N ILE A 110 -32.63 -2.29 31.02
CA ILE A 110 -33.11 -2.90 32.27
C ILE A 110 -34.16 -1.98 32.87
N PHE A 111 -35.33 -2.55 33.14
CA PHE A 111 -36.42 -1.91 33.85
C PHE A 111 -36.51 -2.50 35.25
N LEU A 112 -36.45 -1.63 36.25
CA LEU A 112 -36.53 -2.00 37.67
C LEU A 112 -37.70 -1.28 38.31
N ALA A 113 -38.54 -2.01 39.02
CA ALA A 113 -39.57 -1.45 39.88
C ALA A 113 -39.29 -1.81 41.36
N PRO A 114 -39.69 -0.96 42.31
CA PRO A 114 -39.49 -1.24 43.72
C PRO A 114 -40.27 -2.50 44.14
N HIS A 115 -39.79 -3.20 45.16
CA HIS A 115 -40.50 -4.33 45.75
C HIS A 115 -41.95 -3.94 46.10
N GLY A 116 -42.92 -4.77 45.67
CA GLY A 116 -44.35 -4.51 45.86
C GLY A 116 -44.98 -3.53 44.85
N SER A 117 -44.23 -3.06 43.86
CA SER A 117 -44.79 -2.24 42.77
C SER A 117 -45.84 -3.01 41.96
N SER A 118 -46.78 -2.25 41.39
CA SER A 118 -47.75 -2.75 40.40
C SER A 118 -47.12 -2.96 39.01
N VAL A 119 -45.95 -2.39 38.76
CA VAL A 119 -45.24 -2.51 37.49
C VAL A 119 -44.48 -3.84 37.45
N ARG A 120 -44.99 -4.81 36.69
CA ARG A 120 -44.40 -6.16 36.52
C ARG A 120 -44.11 -6.51 35.07
N LYS A 121 -44.76 -5.84 34.13
CA LYS A 121 -44.60 -5.99 32.68
C LYS A 121 -44.47 -4.61 32.04
N ILE A 122 -43.94 -4.56 30.82
CA ILE A 122 -43.81 -3.31 30.06
C ILE A 122 -45.16 -2.61 29.87
N THR A 123 -46.25 -3.37 29.68
CA THR A 123 -47.61 -2.82 29.57
C THR A 123 -48.07 -2.05 30.81
N ASP A 124 -47.51 -2.35 31.98
CA ASP A 124 -47.88 -1.71 33.24
C ASP A 124 -47.25 -0.33 33.40
N LEU A 125 -46.35 0.08 32.48
CA LEU A 125 -45.77 1.42 32.43
C LEU A 125 -46.76 2.48 31.91
N ASP A 126 -47.87 2.07 31.30
CA ASP A 126 -48.92 3.01 30.87
C ASP A 126 -49.39 3.87 32.05
N LYS A 127 -49.34 5.20 31.87
CA LYS A 127 -49.69 6.21 32.88
C LYS A 127 -48.83 6.15 34.15
N LYS A 128 -47.65 5.54 34.09
CA LYS A 128 -46.67 5.55 35.18
C LYS A 128 -45.58 6.59 34.94
N ARG A 129 -44.86 6.88 36.03
CA ARG A 129 -43.67 7.74 35.99
C ARG A 129 -42.44 6.86 35.93
N LEU A 130 -41.68 7.00 34.87
CA LEU A 130 -40.47 6.24 34.62
C LEU A 130 -39.25 7.12 34.82
N GLY A 131 -38.42 6.76 35.79
CA GLY A 131 -37.12 7.38 35.98
C GLY A 131 -36.13 6.89 34.94
N ILE A 132 -35.60 7.76 34.07
CA ILE A 132 -34.62 7.37 33.06
C ILE A 132 -33.23 7.78 33.55
N LEU A 133 -32.36 6.80 33.77
CA LEU A 133 -30.97 7.04 34.11
C LEU A 133 -30.19 7.44 32.85
N ARG A 134 -29.37 8.49 32.96
CA ARG A 134 -28.72 9.13 31.80
C ARG A 134 -29.76 9.42 30.72
N ALA A 135 -30.64 10.38 31.00
CA ALA A 135 -31.77 10.75 30.15
C ALA A 135 -31.30 11.46 28.86
N THR A 136 -30.59 10.72 28.02
CA THR A 136 -30.13 11.18 26.71
C THR A 136 -31.25 11.01 25.67
N PRO A 137 -31.28 11.83 24.61
CA PRO A 137 -32.30 11.73 23.56
C PRO A 137 -32.41 10.32 22.96
N GLU A 138 -31.29 9.62 22.84
CA GLU A 138 -31.20 8.28 22.29
C GLU A 138 -31.88 7.24 23.21
N ASN A 139 -31.79 7.41 24.53
CA ASN A 139 -32.49 6.52 25.47
C ASN A 139 -34.00 6.77 25.48
N SER A 140 -34.43 8.02 25.30
CA SER A 140 -35.85 8.36 25.11
C SER A 140 -36.40 7.83 23.78
N HIS A 141 -35.61 7.84 22.71
CA HIS A 141 -35.99 7.24 21.42
C HIS A 141 -36.16 5.72 21.54
N LEU A 142 -35.18 5.04 22.14
CA LEU A 142 -35.24 3.60 22.42
C LEU A 142 -36.49 3.23 23.23
N LEU A 143 -36.82 4.02 24.27
CA LEU A 143 -38.03 3.80 25.06
C LEU A 143 -39.29 3.95 24.19
N GLY A 144 -39.34 4.96 23.32
CA GLY A 144 -40.44 5.16 22.38
C GLY A 144 -40.63 3.99 21.44
N ASP A 145 -39.54 3.52 20.83
CA ASP A 145 -39.55 2.35 19.95
C ASP A 145 -40.04 1.09 20.66
N LEU A 146 -39.57 0.86 21.90
CA LEU A 146 -39.96 -0.30 22.70
C LEU A 146 -41.44 -0.21 23.09
N LEU A 147 -41.91 0.94 23.60
CA LEU A 147 -43.32 1.11 24.00
C LEU A 147 -44.29 1.00 22.81
N ALA A 148 -43.87 1.43 21.62
CA ALA A 148 -44.67 1.28 20.40
C ALA A 148 -44.94 -0.18 20.05
N GLU A 149 -44.01 -1.11 20.32
CA GLU A 149 -44.22 -2.56 20.13
C GLU A 149 -45.33 -3.11 21.05
N TYR A 150 -45.60 -2.43 22.17
CA TYR A 150 -46.67 -2.76 23.11
C TYR A 150 -47.93 -1.89 22.94
N GLY A 151 -47.97 -1.02 21.91
CA GLY A 151 -49.09 -0.11 21.67
C GLY A 151 -49.23 1.02 22.69
N ILE A 152 -48.17 1.34 23.43
CA ILE A 152 -48.15 2.44 24.41
C ILE A 152 -47.54 3.68 23.75
N ALA A 153 -48.22 4.81 23.83
CA ALA A 153 -47.67 6.09 23.38
C ALA A 153 -46.58 6.57 24.36
N LEU A 154 -45.45 7.06 23.85
CA LEU A 154 -44.35 7.58 24.69
C LEU A 154 -44.82 8.67 25.68
N GLY A 155 -45.78 9.51 25.28
CA GLY A 155 -46.36 10.54 26.14
C GLY A 155 -47.30 10.04 27.24
N ALA A 156 -47.73 8.77 27.18
CA ALA A 156 -48.49 8.14 28.26
C ALA A 156 -47.60 7.76 29.45
N VAL A 157 -46.28 7.70 29.26
CA VAL A 157 -45.29 7.43 30.31
C VAL A 157 -44.59 8.73 30.67
N ALA A 158 -44.72 9.16 31.93
CA ALA A 158 -44.08 10.38 32.41
C ALA A 158 -42.59 10.12 32.67
N GLN A 159 -41.74 10.61 31.76
CA GLN A 159 -40.29 10.45 31.84
C GLN A 159 -39.69 11.44 32.84
N VAL A 160 -38.93 10.93 33.81
CA VAL A 160 -38.25 11.73 34.83
C VAL A 160 -36.75 11.47 34.72
N PRO A 161 -35.93 12.45 34.29
CA PRO A 161 -34.48 12.31 34.30
C PRO A 161 -33.98 12.02 35.71
N LEU A 162 -33.17 10.98 35.87
CA LEU A 162 -32.56 10.62 37.15
C LEU A 162 -31.06 10.37 37.00
N GLU A 163 -30.32 10.79 38.02
CA GLU A 163 -28.95 10.35 38.26
C GLU A 163 -28.95 9.14 39.20
N SER A 164 -27.86 8.35 39.18
CA SER A 164 -27.78 7.08 39.92
C SER A 164 -27.92 7.25 41.44
N ASP A 165 -27.46 8.37 41.98
CA ASP A 165 -27.54 8.71 43.41
C ASP A 165 -28.95 9.11 43.86
N ALA A 166 -29.74 9.71 42.95
CA ALA A 166 -31.12 10.14 43.21
C ALA A 166 -32.16 9.00 43.08
N VAL A 167 -31.77 7.81 42.59
CA VAL A 167 -32.69 6.68 42.37
C VAL A 167 -33.44 6.29 43.65
N ALA A 168 -32.71 6.14 44.76
CA ALA A 168 -33.31 5.65 45.99
C ALA A 168 -34.33 6.64 46.57
N SER A 169 -33.99 7.93 46.63
CA SER A 169 -34.90 8.97 47.10
C SER A 169 -36.10 9.14 46.17
N ALA A 170 -35.89 9.09 44.85
CA ALA A 170 -36.99 9.22 43.87
C ALA A 170 -38.03 8.11 44.00
N LEU A 171 -37.62 6.90 44.34
CA LEU A 171 -38.52 5.78 44.60
C LEU A 171 -39.21 5.89 45.97
N GLN A 172 -38.47 6.27 47.01
CA GLN A 172 -39.02 6.44 48.37
C GLN A 172 -40.05 7.57 48.44
N ASP A 173 -39.76 8.71 47.80
CA ASP A 173 -40.65 9.86 47.68
C ASP A 173 -41.84 9.58 46.76
N LYS A 174 -41.87 8.41 46.10
CA LYS A 174 -42.80 8.07 45.03
C LYS A 174 -42.81 9.19 43.99
N ARG A 175 -41.66 9.71 43.55
CA ARG A 175 -41.53 10.61 42.38
C ARG A 175 -41.54 9.82 41.08
N VAL A 176 -41.07 8.57 41.13
CA VAL A 176 -41.10 7.61 40.02
C VAL A 176 -41.67 6.27 40.49
N ASP A 177 -42.28 5.52 39.58
CA ASP A 177 -42.91 4.22 39.85
C ASP A 177 -42.02 3.03 39.39
N ALA A 178 -41.12 3.30 38.44
CA ALA A 178 -40.09 2.39 37.95
C ALA A 178 -38.88 3.20 37.46
N VAL A 179 -37.75 2.53 37.25
CA VAL A 179 -36.56 3.11 36.64
C VAL A 179 -36.10 2.31 35.43
N MET A 180 -35.57 2.99 34.42
CA MET A 180 -34.97 2.44 33.23
C MET A 180 -33.49 2.84 33.19
N LEU A 181 -32.63 1.86 32.90
CA LEU A 181 -31.22 2.11 32.59
C LEU A 181 -30.81 1.35 31.34
N VAL A 182 -29.88 1.94 30.57
CA VAL A 182 -29.27 1.31 29.40
C VAL A 182 -27.77 1.26 29.63
N ALA A 183 -27.27 0.10 30.03
CA ALA A 183 -25.88 -0.07 30.44
C ALA A 183 -25.44 -1.53 30.33
N PRO A 184 -24.12 -1.81 30.34
CA PRO A 184 -23.63 -3.19 30.35
C PRO A 184 -24.15 -3.93 31.60
N ALA A 185 -24.78 -5.10 31.40
CA ALA A 185 -25.47 -5.80 32.49
C ALA A 185 -24.54 -6.15 33.66
N SER A 186 -23.37 -6.73 33.39
CA SER A 186 -22.35 -7.03 34.40
C SER A 186 -21.51 -5.83 34.86
N GLY A 187 -21.93 -4.59 34.59
CA GLY A 187 -21.21 -3.38 34.98
C GLY A 187 -21.50 -2.95 36.43
N ASN A 188 -20.52 -2.30 37.08
CA ASN A 188 -20.69 -1.77 38.44
C ASN A 188 -21.86 -0.76 38.52
N PHE A 189 -21.99 0.11 37.52
CA PHE A 189 -23.10 1.07 37.43
C PHE A 189 -24.47 0.39 37.54
N THR A 190 -24.70 -0.67 36.76
CA THR A 190 -25.95 -1.44 36.79
C THR A 190 -26.19 -2.07 38.18
N ARG A 191 -25.16 -2.66 38.79
CA ARG A 191 -25.24 -3.26 40.12
C ARG A 191 -25.57 -2.25 41.21
N ASP A 192 -24.98 -1.06 41.14
CA ASP A 192 -25.19 0.01 42.12
C ASP A 192 -26.64 0.52 42.04
N VAL A 193 -27.18 0.66 40.82
CA VAL A 193 -28.59 1.03 40.60
C VAL A 193 -29.54 -0.05 41.12
N VAL A 194 -29.29 -1.33 40.82
CA VAL A 194 -30.09 -2.45 41.36
C VAL A 194 -30.09 -2.44 42.90
N THR A 195 -28.94 -2.14 43.50
CA THR A 195 -28.81 -2.03 44.96
C THR A 195 -29.56 -0.82 45.50
N ALA A 196 -29.51 0.33 44.82
CA ALA A 196 -30.28 1.53 45.19
C ALA A 196 -31.79 1.27 45.18
N VAL A 197 -32.31 0.58 44.14
CA VAL A 197 -33.74 0.20 44.07
C VAL A 197 -34.13 -0.79 45.17
N ALA A 198 -33.25 -1.77 45.46
CA ALA A 198 -33.48 -2.75 46.52
C ALA A 198 -33.53 -2.08 47.90
N ASN A 199 -32.60 -1.15 48.15
CA ASN A 199 -32.54 -0.38 49.40
C ASN A 199 -33.76 0.55 49.55
N ALA A 200 -34.23 1.16 48.47
CA ALA A 200 -35.39 2.04 48.47
C ALA A 200 -36.69 1.32 48.85
N SER A 201 -36.80 0.03 48.52
CA SER A 201 -38.03 -0.76 48.69
C SER A 201 -37.95 -1.82 49.79
N HIS A 202 -36.82 -1.89 50.50
CA HIS A 202 -36.53 -2.88 51.55
C HIS A 202 -36.82 -4.33 51.11
N GLY A 203 -36.57 -4.63 49.83
CA GLY A 203 -36.92 -5.92 49.24
C GLY A 203 -36.21 -6.14 47.91
N GLU A 204 -36.53 -7.26 47.28
CA GLU A 204 -36.01 -7.54 45.94
C GLU A 204 -36.72 -6.66 44.89
N PRO A 205 -35.97 -5.92 44.05
CA PRO A 205 -36.54 -5.21 42.92
C PRO A 205 -37.28 -6.16 41.98
N ILE A 206 -38.36 -5.66 41.38
CA ILE A 206 -39.03 -6.36 40.29
C ILE A 206 -38.27 -6.02 39.01
N PHE A 207 -37.66 -7.03 38.40
CA PHE A 207 -37.08 -6.93 37.06
C PHE A 207 -38.20 -7.09 36.04
N VAL A 208 -38.45 -6.04 35.26
CA VAL A 208 -39.54 -6.04 34.27
C VAL A 208 -38.96 -6.56 32.95
N GLU A 209 -39.36 -7.78 32.61
CA GLU A 209 -38.92 -8.50 31.42
C GLU A 209 -39.49 -7.91 30.12
N VAL A 210 -38.69 -7.90 29.06
CA VAL A 210 -39.14 -7.65 27.68
C VAL A 210 -39.28 -9.00 26.99
N LYS A 211 -40.42 -9.66 27.19
CA LYS A 211 -40.64 -11.04 26.73
C LYS A 211 -40.49 -11.19 25.22
N GLU A 212 -40.90 -10.18 24.49
CA GLU A 212 -40.88 -10.12 23.04
C GLU A 212 -39.52 -9.65 22.48
N ALA A 213 -38.45 -9.55 23.30
CA ALA A 213 -37.15 -9.05 22.88
C ALA A 213 -36.59 -9.75 21.63
N GLU A 214 -36.69 -11.08 21.53
CA GLU A 214 -36.27 -11.84 20.34
C GLU A 214 -37.09 -11.46 19.10
N ALA A 215 -38.41 -11.32 19.24
CA ALA A 215 -39.29 -10.95 18.14
C ALA A 215 -39.05 -9.49 17.70
N ILE A 216 -38.75 -8.59 18.63
CA ILE A 216 -38.38 -7.20 18.35
C ILE A 216 -37.04 -7.17 17.62
N ALA A 217 -36.03 -7.90 18.08
CA ALA A 217 -34.72 -7.98 17.43
C ALA A 217 -34.80 -8.53 15.99
N GLN A 218 -35.69 -9.52 15.73
CA GLN A 218 -35.92 -10.02 14.38
C GLN A 218 -36.56 -8.98 13.44
N ARG A 219 -37.50 -8.16 13.94
CA ARG A 219 -38.15 -7.09 13.14
C ARG A 219 -37.27 -5.86 12.98
N LYS A 220 -36.49 -5.54 14.01
CA LYS A 220 -35.62 -4.37 14.12
C LYS A 220 -34.20 -4.84 14.47
N PRO A 221 -33.41 -5.25 13.47
CA PRO A 221 -32.08 -5.83 13.67
C PRO A 221 -31.02 -4.91 14.31
N VAL A 222 -31.37 -3.64 14.54
CA VAL A 222 -30.56 -2.70 15.33
C VAL A 222 -30.56 -3.04 16.82
N TYR A 223 -31.49 -3.87 17.27
CA TYR A 223 -31.62 -4.38 18.62
C TYR A 223 -31.24 -5.86 18.69
N GLU A 224 -30.73 -6.29 19.84
CA GLU A 224 -30.44 -7.70 20.14
C GLU A 224 -31.26 -8.17 21.34
N SER A 225 -31.56 -9.47 21.41
CA SER A 225 -32.11 -10.08 22.62
C SER A 225 -30.97 -10.50 23.55
N GLN A 226 -31.12 -10.25 24.84
CA GLN A 226 -30.14 -10.63 25.85
C GLN A 226 -30.83 -11.30 27.05
N ASP A 227 -30.39 -12.51 27.38
CA ASP A 227 -30.78 -13.19 28.62
C ASP A 227 -29.93 -12.67 29.80
N ILE A 228 -30.61 -12.24 30.86
CA ILE A 228 -29.99 -11.81 32.12
C ILE A 228 -30.11 -12.94 33.13
N VAL A 229 -28.98 -13.60 33.40
CA VAL A 229 -28.92 -14.77 34.28
C VAL A 229 -29.23 -14.45 35.75
N ASN A 230 -29.76 -15.44 36.47
CA ASN A 230 -29.94 -15.39 37.92
C ASN A 230 -28.65 -14.95 38.64
N GLY A 231 -28.81 -14.06 39.63
CA GLY A 231 -27.72 -13.66 40.51
C GLY A 231 -26.66 -12.76 39.88
N LEU A 232 -26.83 -12.31 38.63
CA LEU A 232 -25.87 -11.45 37.92
C LEU A 232 -25.47 -10.18 38.70
N PHE A 233 -26.41 -9.62 39.47
CA PHE A 233 -26.19 -8.40 40.26
C PHE A 233 -25.80 -8.69 41.72
N GLY A 234 -25.59 -9.95 42.08
CA GLY A 234 -25.26 -10.40 43.43
C GLY A 234 -26.42 -10.25 44.43
N GLY A 235 -26.07 -10.17 45.71
CA GLY A 235 -27.02 -10.06 46.83
C GLY A 235 -27.35 -11.39 47.51
N ASN A 236 -27.95 -11.29 48.70
CA ASN A 236 -28.55 -12.41 49.42
C ASN A 236 -29.99 -12.03 49.82
N PRO A 237 -31.03 -12.59 49.18
CA PRO A 237 -31.00 -13.61 48.12
C PRO A 237 -30.41 -13.09 46.79
N PRO A 238 -29.98 -13.98 45.87
CA PRO A 238 -29.41 -13.60 44.57
C PRO A 238 -30.41 -12.80 43.73
N ARG A 239 -29.90 -11.79 43.01
CA ARG A 239 -30.71 -10.87 42.17
C ARG A 239 -30.18 -10.86 40.73
N PRO A 240 -31.03 -11.10 39.71
CA PRO A 240 -32.45 -11.49 39.81
C PRO A 240 -32.62 -12.93 40.34
N LYS A 241 -33.80 -13.27 40.89
CA LYS A 241 -34.16 -14.64 41.30
C LYS A 241 -34.29 -15.66 40.17
N GLN A 242 -34.45 -15.21 38.94
CA GLN A 242 -34.57 -16.08 37.77
C GLN A 242 -34.02 -15.35 36.56
N ASN A 243 -33.67 -16.12 35.54
CA ASN A 243 -33.34 -15.57 34.24
C ASN A 243 -34.52 -14.79 33.67
N PHE A 244 -34.24 -13.75 32.90
CA PHE A 244 -35.25 -12.99 32.19
C PHE A 244 -34.66 -12.39 30.91
N ASN A 245 -35.47 -12.33 29.87
CA ASN A 245 -35.07 -11.74 28.61
C ASN A 245 -35.27 -10.23 28.60
N THR A 246 -34.33 -9.53 27.97
CA THR A 246 -34.48 -8.11 27.70
C THR A 246 -33.90 -7.72 26.35
N LEU A 247 -34.20 -6.50 25.93
CA LEU A 247 -33.62 -5.89 24.74
C LEU A 247 -32.23 -5.34 25.07
N ALA A 248 -31.32 -5.41 24.11
CA ALA A 248 -29.99 -4.85 24.20
C ALA A 248 -29.65 -4.05 22.93
N ILE A 249 -28.74 -3.10 23.09
CA ILE A 249 -28.11 -2.36 22.00
C ILE A 249 -26.61 -2.60 22.04
N THR A 250 -25.96 -2.41 20.90
CA THR A 250 -24.52 -2.62 20.78
C THR A 250 -23.81 -1.31 20.46
N TYR A 251 -22.67 -1.09 21.12
CA TYR A 251 -21.71 -0.08 20.73
C TYR A 251 -20.69 -0.74 19.83
N ARG A 252 -20.58 -0.24 18.61
CA ARG A 252 -19.78 -0.84 17.54
C ARG A 252 -18.70 0.12 17.12
N LEU A 253 -17.50 -0.42 16.91
CA LEU A 253 -16.47 0.27 16.18
C LEU A 253 -16.69 -0.02 14.70
N VAL A 254 -16.93 1.03 13.92
CA VAL A 254 -17.15 0.96 12.48
C VAL A 254 -16.00 1.65 11.73
N ALA A 255 -15.66 1.13 10.56
CA ALA A 255 -14.72 1.72 9.62
C ALA A 255 -15.45 2.26 8.40
N SER A 256 -14.95 3.33 7.80
CA SER A 256 -15.46 3.81 6.52
C SER A 256 -15.29 2.74 5.45
N ARG A 257 -16.31 2.52 4.62
CA ARG A 257 -16.28 1.61 3.47
C ARG A 257 -15.15 1.92 2.48
N SER A 258 -14.68 3.17 2.42
CA SER A 258 -13.57 3.54 1.53
C SER A 258 -12.19 3.20 2.10
N LEU A 259 -12.11 2.77 3.37
CA LEU A 259 -10.85 2.40 4.00
C LEU A 259 -10.38 1.05 3.44
N GLU A 260 -9.08 0.93 3.16
CA GLU A 260 -8.54 -0.30 2.56
C GLU A 260 -8.73 -1.51 3.48
N ASP A 261 -9.20 -2.62 2.90
CA ASP A 261 -9.46 -3.87 3.63
C ASP A 261 -8.28 -4.33 4.48
N TYR A 262 -7.05 -4.18 3.98
CA TYR A 262 -5.85 -4.54 4.73
C TYR A 262 -5.65 -3.67 5.97
N VAL A 263 -5.88 -2.36 5.85
CA VAL A 263 -5.72 -1.44 6.98
C VAL A 263 -6.71 -1.82 8.09
N VAL A 264 -7.94 -2.17 7.71
CA VAL A 264 -8.96 -2.63 8.66
C VAL A 264 -8.61 -4.01 9.24
N SER A 265 -8.12 -4.95 8.44
CA SER A 265 -7.63 -6.26 8.91
C SER A 265 -6.49 -6.11 9.92
N ASP A 266 -5.45 -5.33 9.61
CA ASP A 266 -4.32 -5.09 10.53
C ASP A 266 -4.79 -4.40 11.82
N PHE A 267 -5.65 -3.39 11.69
CA PHE A 267 -6.26 -2.72 12.84
C PHE A 267 -7.05 -3.72 13.71
N THR A 268 -7.87 -4.56 13.10
CA THR A 268 -8.70 -5.58 13.80
C THR A 268 -7.80 -6.55 14.56
N ARG A 269 -6.79 -7.11 13.89
CA ARG A 269 -5.82 -8.00 14.53
C ARG A 269 -5.15 -7.34 15.74
N ARG A 270 -4.71 -6.09 15.61
CA ARG A 270 -4.07 -5.35 16.70
C ARG A 270 -5.04 -5.08 17.85
N LEU A 271 -6.27 -4.67 17.57
CA LEU A 271 -7.32 -4.46 18.56
C LEU A 271 -7.54 -5.71 19.43
N PHE A 272 -7.71 -6.88 18.81
CA PHE A 272 -7.94 -8.14 19.54
C PHE A 272 -6.68 -8.65 20.25
N THR A 273 -5.50 -8.42 19.68
CA THR A 273 -4.21 -8.76 20.32
C THR A 273 -3.97 -7.92 21.57
N LEU A 274 -4.27 -6.63 21.51
CA LEU A 274 -4.07 -5.69 22.62
C LEU A 274 -5.19 -5.72 23.65
N ARG A 275 -6.32 -6.40 23.39
CA ARG A 275 -7.50 -6.46 24.27
C ARG A 275 -7.14 -6.72 25.74
N MET A 276 -6.29 -7.70 26.02
CA MET A 276 -5.85 -8.01 27.39
C MET A 276 -5.03 -6.88 28.03
N ALA A 277 -4.23 -6.17 27.24
CA ALA A 277 -3.45 -5.02 27.71
C ALA A 277 -4.32 -3.77 27.99
N LEU A 278 -5.52 -3.71 27.41
CA LEU A 278 -6.50 -2.63 27.63
C LEU A 278 -7.35 -2.85 28.90
N SER A 279 -7.50 -4.09 29.37
CA SER A 279 -8.34 -4.47 30.52
C SER A 279 -8.07 -3.66 31.80
N PRO A 280 -6.81 -3.39 32.21
CA PRO A 280 -6.54 -2.59 33.42
C PRO A 280 -7.05 -1.14 33.31
N GLY A 281 -7.05 -0.59 32.09
CA GLY A 281 -7.52 0.77 31.81
C GLY A 281 -9.04 0.88 31.71
N SER A 282 -9.72 -0.16 31.26
CA SER A 282 -11.18 -0.18 31.13
C SER A 282 -11.75 -1.60 31.24
N ALA A 283 -12.65 -1.82 32.20
CA ALA A 283 -13.41 -3.07 32.34
C ALA A 283 -14.32 -3.39 31.14
N LEU A 284 -14.54 -2.43 30.23
CA LEU A 284 -15.24 -2.67 28.97
C LEU A 284 -14.35 -3.27 27.89
N ALA A 285 -13.01 -3.19 28.00
CA ALA A 285 -12.12 -3.81 27.03
C ALA A 285 -12.28 -5.35 27.00
N ASP A 286 -12.57 -5.96 28.15
CA ASP A 286 -12.90 -7.38 28.24
C ASP A 286 -14.24 -7.75 27.58
N ARG A 287 -14.98 -6.79 27.04
CA ARG A 287 -16.24 -7.01 26.32
C ARG A 287 -16.12 -6.84 24.82
N ILE A 288 -14.95 -6.43 24.33
CA ILE A 288 -14.69 -6.32 22.90
C ILE A 288 -14.82 -7.71 22.29
N GLU A 289 -15.68 -7.86 21.30
CA GLU A 289 -16.00 -9.14 20.70
C GLU A 289 -16.12 -9.02 19.18
N LYS A 290 -15.96 -10.17 18.53
CA LYS A 290 -16.16 -10.24 17.09
C LYS A 290 -17.64 -10.03 16.77
N PRO A 291 -17.96 -9.28 15.69
CA PRO A 291 -19.31 -9.28 15.16
C PRO A 291 -19.64 -10.69 14.63
N ASP A 292 -20.93 -10.97 14.53
CA ASP A 292 -21.39 -12.20 13.90
C ASP A 292 -21.21 -12.09 12.38
N THR A 293 -20.31 -12.91 11.83
CA THR A 293 -19.97 -12.97 10.41
C THR A 293 -20.77 -14.04 9.66
N ASP A 294 -21.31 -15.03 10.37
CA ASP A 294 -21.98 -16.19 9.77
C ASP A 294 -23.46 -15.89 9.45
N ASN A 295 -24.07 -15.01 10.23
CA ASN A 295 -25.40 -14.51 9.96
C ASN A 295 -25.30 -13.30 9.03
N GLU A 296 -26.15 -13.25 7.99
CA GLU A 296 -26.46 -12.03 7.24
C GLU A 296 -27.09 -11.00 8.19
N THR A 297 -26.28 -10.45 9.09
CA THR A 297 -26.70 -9.47 10.06
C THR A 297 -27.06 -8.21 9.29
N ALA A 298 -28.14 -7.54 9.72
CA ALA A 298 -28.55 -6.29 9.09
C ALA A 298 -27.50 -5.16 9.23
N LEU A 299 -26.46 -5.38 10.03
CA LEU A 299 -25.37 -4.47 10.30
C LEU A 299 -24.11 -5.02 9.63
N PRO A 300 -23.79 -4.58 8.40
CA PRO A 300 -22.74 -5.20 7.59
C PRO A 300 -21.37 -5.09 8.27
N VAL A 301 -20.57 -6.14 8.13
CA VAL A 301 -19.18 -6.22 8.62
C VAL A 301 -18.23 -5.71 7.53
N HIS A 302 -17.13 -5.07 7.93
CA HIS A 302 -16.12 -4.62 6.99
C HIS A 302 -15.37 -5.83 6.40
N PRO A 303 -15.17 -5.95 5.08
CA PRO A 303 -14.50 -7.11 4.47
C PRO A 303 -13.10 -7.37 5.04
N GLY A 304 -12.34 -6.31 5.33
CA GLY A 304 -11.08 -6.41 6.09
C GLY A 304 -11.20 -7.04 7.49
N ALA A 305 -12.26 -6.75 8.25
CA ALA A 305 -12.47 -7.35 9.57
C ALA A 305 -12.94 -8.81 9.45
N GLU A 306 -13.85 -9.08 8.52
CA GLU A 306 -14.32 -10.43 8.16
C GLU A 306 -13.14 -11.33 7.76
N ALA A 307 -12.25 -10.85 6.89
CA ALA A 307 -11.05 -11.58 6.47
C ALA A 307 -10.14 -11.99 7.65
N TYR A 308 -10.04 -11.18 8.71
CA TYR A 308 -9.32 -11.54 9.92
C TYR A 308 -10.04 -12.64 10.71
N PHE A 309 -11.36 -12.53 10.91
CA PHE A 309 -12.13 -13.50 11.71
C PHE A 309 -12.25 -14.87 11.03
N ASP A 310 -12.36 -14.88 9.70
CA ASP A 310 -12.45 -16.11 8.90
C ASP A 310 -11.07 -16.75 8.65
N GLY A 311 -9.99 -16.07 9.01
CA GLY A 311 -8.63 -16.51 8.72
C GLY A 311 -8.24 -16.41 7.24
N ASN A 312 -9.02 -15.69 6.44
CA ASN A 312 -8.80 -15.44 5.01
C ASN A 312 -7.93 -14.19 4.75
N GLU A 313 -7.04 -13.83 5.68
CA GLU A 313 -6.12 -12.70 5.50
C GLU A 313 -5.21 -12.97 4.29
N LYS A 314 -5.27 -12.10 3.26
CA LYS A 314 -4.32 -12.17 2.14
C LYS A 314 -2.90 -11.97 2.66
N SER A 315 -2.02 -12.93 2.39
CA SER A 315 -0.60 -12.85 2.73
C SER A 315 0.06 -11.67 2.02
N PHE A 316 1.16 -11.15 2.59
CA PHE A 316 1.96 -10.09 1.98
C PHE A 316 2.33 -10.42 0.52
N LEU A 317 2.67 -11.68 0.24
CA LEU A 317 3.00 -12.13 -1.11
C LEU A 317 1.80 -12.10 -2.06
N ASP A 318 0.62 -12.56 -1.61
CA ASP A 318 -0.61 -12.55 -2.44
C ASP A 318 -1.06 -11.13 -2.82
N ARG A 319 -0.74 -10.13 -1.98
CA ARG A 319 -1.11 -8.73 -2.21
C ARG A 319 -0.15 -8.02 -3.15
N TYR A 320 1.14 -8.23 -2.95
CA TYR A 320 2.16 -7.50 -3.70
C TYR A 320 2.67 -8.29 -4.91
N ASP A 321 2.09 -9.44 -5.25
CA ASP A 321 2.51 -10.28 -6.37
C ASP A 321 2.65 -9.45 -7.67
N ASP A 322 1.61 -8.69 -8.01
CA ASP A 322 1.60 -7.79 -9.18
C ASP A 322 2.71 -6.73 -9.12
N TRP A 323 2.93 -6.12 -7.94
CA TRP A 323 3.98 -5.12 -7.74
C TRP A 323 5.37 -5.75 -7.76
N PHE A 324 5.50 -7.01 -7.34
CA PHE A 324 6.74 -7.76 -7.37
C PHE A 324 7.11 -8.10 -8.81
N TYR A 325 6.14 -8.54 -9.63
CA TYR A 325 6.33 -8.74 -11.07
C TYR A 325 6.64 -7.43 -11.79
N LEU A 326 5.92 -6.35 -11.50
CA LEU A 326 6.19 -5.03 -12.09
C LEU A 326 7.58 -4.51 -11.67
N GLY A 327 7.97 -4.71 -10.41
CA GLY A 327 9.30 -4.37 -9.90
C GLY A 327 10.40 -5.17 -10.59
N ALA A 328 10.24 -6.49 -10.69
CA ALA A 328 11.17 -7.37 -11.40
C ALA A 328 11.29 -7.02 -12.89
N MET A 329 10.15 -6.72 -13.55
CA MET A 329 10.11 -6.27 -14.94
C MET A 329 10.79 -4.91 -15.11
N GLY A 330 10.57 -3.97 -14.20
CA GLY A 330 11.23 -2.67 -14.18
C GLY A 330 12.75 -2.80 -14.03
N ILE A 331 13.22 -3.63 -13.09
CA ILE A 331 14.66 -3.90 -12.90
C ILE A 331 15.26 -4.55 -14.16
N SER A 332 14.59 -5.53 -14.75
CA SER A 332 15.02 -6.18 -16.00
C SER A 332 15.12 -5.19 -17.17
N GLY A 333 14.14 -4.29 -17.30
CA GLY A 333 14.13 -3.21 -18.28
C GLY A 333 15.30 -2.24 -18.09
N LEU A 334 15.61 -1.88 -16.84
CA LEU A 334 16.75 -1.03 -16.50
C LEU A 334 18.10 -1.69 -16.82
N VAL A 335 18.26 -2.98 -16.49
CA VAL A 335 19.47 -3.76 -16.82
C VAL A 335 19.66 -3.85 -18.33
N SER A 336 18.58 -4.13 -19.06
CA SER A 336 18.58 -4.20 -20.53
C SER A 336 18.90 -2.86 -21.18
N GLY A 337 18.32 -1.77 -20.65
CA GLY A 337 18.60 -0.41 -21.11
C GLY A 337 20.07 -0.04 -20.88
N LEU A 338 20.62 -0.35 -19.70
CA LEU A 338 22.04 -0.11 -19.40
C LEU A 338 22.96 -0.91 -20.32
N ALA A 339 22.65 -2.19 -20.57
CA ALA A 339 23.39 -3.03 -21.50
C ALA A 339 23.35 -2.47 -22.94
N ALA A 340 22.20 -2.01 -23.42
CA ALA A 340 22.06 -1.40 -24.74
C ALA A 340 22.85 -0.08 -24.86
N LEU A 341 22.88 0.73 -23.80
CA LEU A 341 23.68 1.95 -23.75
C LEU A 341 25.19 1.64 -23.77
N ILE A 342 25.65 0.63 -23.03
CA ILE A 342 27.05 0.19 -23.04
C ILE A 342 27.43 -0.35 -24.42
N ALA A 343 26.56 -1.19 -25.01
CA ALA A 343 26.78 -1.77 -26.33
C ALA A 343 26.84 -0.72 -27.44
N SER A 344 25.94 0.28 -27.38
CA SER A 344 25.94 1.41 -28.33
C SER A 344 27.17 2.31 -28.14
N ALA A 345 27.56 2.64 -26.92
CA ALA A 345 28.80 3.38 -26.66
C ALA A 345 30.03 2.66 -27.24
N ARG A 346 30.13 1.34 -27.07
CA ARG A 346 31.19 0.51 -27.67
C ARG A 346 31.13 0.48 -29.20
N ALA A 347 29.93 0.44 -29.79
CA ALA A 347 29.76 0.49 -31.24
C ALA A 347 30.21 1.82 -31.85
N TRP A 348 30.03 2.93 -31.15
CA TRP A 348 30.50 4.25 -31.61
C TRP A 348 32.02 4.36 -31.60
N ILE A 349 32.69 3.75 -30.61
CA ILE A 349 34.16 3.68 -30.55
C ILE A 349 34.71 2.84 -31.73
N ARG A 350 34.07 1.71 -32.06
CA ARG A 350 34.47 0.85 -33.19
C ARG A 350 34.43 1.55 -34.56
N ARG A 351 33.53 2.52 -34.76
CA ARG A 351 33.45 3.27 -36.02
C ARG A 351 34.69 4.13 -36.30
N GLY A 352 35.41 4.56 -35.26
CA GLY A 352 36.68 5.26 -35.42
C GLY A 352 37.85 4.34 -35.84
N THR A 353 37.72 3.02 -35.70
CA THR A 353 38.75 2.05 -36.10
C THR A 353 38.64 1.68 -37.59
N LEU A 354 37.43 1.72 -38.14
CA LEU A 354 37.19 1.44 -39.57
C LEU A 354 37.75 2.53 -40.51
N SER A 355 37.87 3.78 -40.04
CA SER A 355 38.45 4.85 -40.86
C SER A 355 39.92 4.61 -41.22
N SER A 356 40.68 3.89 -40.37
CA SER A 356 42.07 3.52 -40.66
C SER A 356 42.17 2.48 -41.77
N ILE A 357 41.14 1.66 -41.97
CA ILE A 357 41.08 0.70 -43.08
C ILE A 357 40.79 1.45 -44.39
N ASP A 358 39.89 2.43 -44.39
CA ASP A 358 39.63 3.29 -45.55
C ASP A 358 40.89 4.08 -45.96
N GLU A 359 41.67 4.57 -44.98
CA GLU A 359 42.94 5.26 -45.23
C GLU A 359 44.00 4.33 -45.85
N LEU A 360 44.09 3.08 -45.41
CA LEU A 360 44.96 2.07 -46.02
C LEU A 360 44.55 1.75 -47.47
N ILE A 361 43.25 1.66 -47.75
CA ILE A 361 42.75 1.44 -49.11
C ILE A 361 43.18 2.60 -50.03
N HIS A 362 43.10 3.84 -49.54
CA HIS A 362 43.51 5.02 -50.30
C HIS A 362 45.02 5.02 -50.59
N ILE A 363 45.85 4.71 -49.58
CA ILE A 363 47.31 4.60 -49.73
C ILE A 363 47.67 3.47 -50.72
N GLN A 364 46.94 2.36 -50.70
CA GLN A 364 47.17 1.25 -51.63
C GLN A 364 46.88 1.64 -53.09
N ILE A 365 45.82 2.42 -53.32
CA ILE A 365 45.49 2.95 -54.66
C ILE A 365 46.60 3.90 -55.14
N GLU A 366 47.02 4.85 -54.30
CA GLU A 366 48.10 5.79 -54.63
C GLU A 366 49.42 5.06 -54.94
N ALA A 367 49.76 4.04 -54.14
CA ALA A 367 50.96 3.23 -54.36
C ALA A 367 50.92 2.45 -55.70
N ARG A 368 49.76 1.98 -56.15
CA ARG A 368 49.62 1.29 -57.44
C ARG A 368 49.77 2.22 -58.64
N GLU A 369 49.36 3.47 -58.49
CA GLU A 369 49.40 4.47 -59.57
C GLU A 369 50.70 5.29 -59.62
N ALA A 370 51.57 5.13 -58.61
CA ALA A 370 52.85 5.82 -58.52
C ALA A 370 53.76 5.57 -59.74
N LYS A 371 54.34 6.65 -60.27
CA LYS A 371 55.18 6.67 -61.49
C LYS A 371 56.64 6.98 -61.20
N ASP A 372 56.94 7.39 -59.98
CA ASP A 372 58.22 7.85 -59.48
C ASP A 372 58.50 7.28 -58.09
N GLU A 373 59.79 7.17 -57.76
CA GLU A 373 60.27 6.55 -56.51
C GLU A 373 59.90 7.40 -55.28
N ALA A 374 59.88 8.73 -55.43
CA ALA A 374 59.49 9.66 -54.38
C ALA A 374 58.03 9.47 -53.91
N ALA A 375 57.11 9.12 -54.81
CA ALA A 375 55.72 8.83 -54.44
C ALA A 375 55.58 7.50 -53.69
N LEU A 376 56.42 6.50 -53.99
CA LEU A 376 56.45 5.24 -53.24
C LEU A 376 57.05 5.41 -51.84
N ASP A 377 58.07 6.27 -51.69
CA ASP A 377 58.61 6.62 -50.38
C ASP A 377 57.59 7.37 -49.50
N ALA A 378 56.81 8.27 -50.11
CA ALA A 378 55.70 8.96 -49.42
C ALA A 378 54.62 7.97 -48.96
N ALA A 379 54.25 7.00 -49.79
CA ALA A 379 53.30 5.95 -49.44
C ALA A 379 53.81 5.05 -48.29
N GLU A 380 55.11 4.68 -48.30
CA GLU A 380 55.71 3.88 -47.22
C GLU A 380 55.78 4.64 -45.89
N ALA A 381 56.08 5.94 -45.94
CA ALA A 381 56.04 6.82 -44.77
C ALA A 381 54.61 6.94 -44.21
N ALA A 382 53.59 7.02 -45.08
CA ALA A 382 52.18 7.04 -44.68
C ALA A 382 51.76 5.73 -43.97
N VAL A 383 52.12 4.56 -44.51
CA VAL A 383 51.88 3.26 -43.86
C VAL A 383 52.58 3.18 -42.49
N THR A 384 53.81 3.68 -42.39
CA THR A 384 54.58 3.67 -41.13
C THR A 384 53.94 4.56 -40.06
N ASN A 385 53.49 5.76 -40.44
CA ASN A 385 52.77 6.65 -39.53
C ASN A 385 51.47 6.02 -39.03
N LEU A 386 50.73 5.33 -39.92
CA LEU A 386 49.49 4.66 -39.55
C LEU A 386 49.74 3.44 -38.63
N SER A 387 50.85 2.73 -38.80
CA SER A 387 51.26 1.66 -37.89
C SER A 387 51.53 2.19 -36.47
N ILE A 388 52.20 3.34 -36.35
CA ILE A 388 52.46 3.99 -35.06
C ILE A 388 51.16 4.45 -34.39
N SER A 389 50.23 5.06 -35.14
CA SER A 389 48.92 5.43 -34.58
C SER A 389 48.11 4.21 -34.14
N THR A 390 48.17 3.11 -34.91
CA THR A 390 47.46 1.87 -34.59
C THR A 390 47.98 1.24 -33.31
N LEU A 391 49.31 1.20 -33.10
CA LEU A 391 49.91 0.71 -31.85
C LEU A 391 49.52 1.57 -30.63
N ARG A 392 49.38 2.90 -30.81
CA ARG A 392 48.87 3.78 -29.74
C ARG A 392 47.42 3.48 -29.41
N TYR A 393 46.58 3.25 -30.42
CA TYR A 393 45.17 2.88 -30.21
C TYR A 393 45.00 1.50 -29.56
N ALA A 394 45.87 0.53 -29.91
CA ALA A 394 45.90 -0.78 -29.28
C ALA A 394 46.32 -0.71 -27.81
N ARG A 395 47.38 0.05 -27.49
CA ARG A 395 47.83 0.30 -26.11
C ARG A 395 46.73 0.93 -25.24
N ASP A 396 45.95 1.86 -25.81
CA ASP A 396 44.88 2.55 -25.11
C ASP A 396 43.57 1.72 -25.03
N GLY A 397 43.61 0.43 -25.42
CA GLY A 397 42.49 -0.52 -25.33
C GLY A 397 41.33 -0.22 -26.29
N ARG A 398 41.57 0.56 -27.35
CA ARG A 398 40.53 1.01 -28.30
C ARG A 398 40.33 0.08 -29.49
N ILE A 399 41.22 -0.88 -29.68
CA ILE A 399 41.18 -1.90 -30.74
C ILE A 399 41.12 -3.27 -30.07
N ASP A 400 40.21 -4.12 -30.50
CA ASP A 400 40.14 -5.53 -30.08
C ASP A 400 41.09 -6.40 -30.91
N ASP A 401 41.41 -7.60 -30.42
CA ASP A 401 42.39 -8.48 -31.07
C ASP A 401 42.02 -8.79 -32.53
N SER A 402 40.72 -8.90 -32.84
CA SER A 402 40.23 -9.09 -34.21
C SER A 402 40.46 -7.86 -35.10
N GLY A 403 40.23 -6.64 -34.59
CA GLY A 403 40.52 -5.40 -35.32
C GLY A 403 42.01 -5.19 -35.57
N LEU A 404 42.87 -5.59 -34.63
CA LEU A 404 44.32 -5.51 -34.78
C LEU A 404 44.85 -6.50 -35.82
N ALA A 405 44.28 -7.71 -35.88
CA ALA A 405 44.61 -8.70 -36.91
C ALA A 405 44.23 -8.22 -38.32
N ALA A 406 43.03 -7.62 -38.47
CA ALA A 406 42.58 -7.08 -39.75
C ALA A 406 43.45 -5.91 -40.23
N LEU A 407 43.82 -4.99 -39.34
CA LEU A 407 44.72 -3.88 -39.66
C LEU A 407 46.13 -4.35 -40.01
N SER A 408 46.66 -5.34 -39.29
CA SER A 408 47.97 -5.94 -39.60
C SER A 408 47.99 -6.54 -41.01
N LEU A 409 46.95 -7.30 -41.37
CA LEU A 409 46.82 -7.89 -42.70
C LEU A 409 46.76 -6.81 -43.80
N ALA A 410 45.98 -5.74 -43.59
CA ALA A 410 45.87 -4.65 -44.55
C ALA A 410 47.19 -3.88 -44.73
N MET A 411 47.95 -3.65 -43.65
CA MET A 411 49.28 -3.03 -43.71
C MET A 411 50.29 -3.90 -44.47
N ASP A 412 50.27 -5.21 -44.24
CA ASP A 412 51.17 -6.15 -44.93
C ASP A 412 50.88 -6.19 -46.44
N GLU A 413 49.61 -6.19 -46.84
CA GLU A 413 49.22 -6.14 -48.25
C GLU A 413 49.61 -4.80 -48.92
N CYS A 414 49.51 -3.67 -48.20
CA CYS A 414 50.00 -2.37 -48.68
C CYS A 414 51.52 -2.37 -48.91
N ARG A 415 52.29 -2.84 -47.93
CA ARG A 415 53.76 -2.93 -48.05
C ARG A 415 54.18 -3.82 -49.20
N LYS A 416 53.51 -4.96 -49.38
CA LYS A 416 53.74 -5.86 -50.51
C LYS A 416 53.46 -5.17 -51.85
N THR A 417 52.35 -4.43 -51.95
CA THR A 417 51.98 -3.67 -53.15
C THR A 417 53.05 -2.61 -53.49
N ILE A 418 53.55 -1.87 -52.48
CA ILE A 418 54.62 -0.87 -52.65
C ILE A 418 55.91 -1.55 -53.17
N ALA A 419 56.30 -2.67 -52.56
CA ALA A 419 57.49 -3.42 -52.97
C ALA A 419 57.40 -3.93 -54.42
N GLU A 420 56.25 -4.49 -54.82
CA GLU A 420 56.01 -4.94 -56.19
C GLU A 420 56.09 -3.78 -57.20
N GLN A 421 55.56 -2.60 -56.86
CA GLN A 421 55.62 -1.45 -57.75
C GLN A 421 57.03 -0.86 -57.87
N ARG A 422 57.83 -0.84 -56.79
CA ARG A 422 59.26 -0.45 -56.87
C ARG A 422 60.01 -1.32 -57.86
N VAL A 423 59.85 -2.64 -57.77
CA VAL A 423 60.48 -3.60 -58.70
C VAL A 423 60.07 -3.31 -60.15
N ARG A 424 58.80 -2.95 -60.40
CA ARG A 424 58.32 -2.57 -61.75
C ARG A 424 58.92 -1.26 -62.25
N LEU A 425 59.04 -0.25 -61.40
CA LEU A 425 59.64 1.04 -61.76
C LEU A 425 61.15 0.88 -62.06
N GLU A 426 61.87 0.11 -61.26
CA GLU A 426 63.27 -0.22 -61.51
C GLU A 426 63.47 -0.97 -62.83
N ALA A 427 62.63 -1.97 -63.12
CA ALA A 427 62.68 -2.70 -64.38
C ALA A 427 62.42 -1.77 -65.58
N ARG A 428 61.51 -0.81 -65.45
CA ARG A 428 61.21 0.20 -66.47
C ARG A 428 62.35 1.21 -66.64
N ALA A 429 63.03 1.59 -65.56
CA ALA A 429 64.20 2.47 -65.60
C ALA A 429 65.40 1.78 -66.30
N ARG A 430 65.66 0.50 -65.99
CA ARG A 430 66.69 -0.31 -66.66
C ARG A 430 66.39 -0.51 -68.15
N GLY A 431 65.13 -0.78 -68.52
CA GLY A 431 64.72 -0.89 -69.92
C GLY A 431 64.92 0.39 -70.74
N LYS A 432 64.67 1.57 -70.15
CA LYS A 432 64.94 2.87 -70.79
C LYS A 432 66.44 3.15 -70.94
N ALA A 433 67.27 2.76 -69.97
CA ALA A 433 68.72 2.91 -70.06
C ALA A 433 69.34 2.02 -71.17
N GLN A 434 68.81 0.82 -71.39
CA GLN A 434 69.20 -0.04 -72.50
C GLN A 434 68.75 0.48 -73.87
N GLN A 435 67.56 1.11 -73.97
CA GLN A 435 67.12 1.78 -75.19
C GLN A 435 67.93 3.03 -75.54
N ALA A 436 68.42 3.79 -74.55
CA ALA A 436 69.29 4.94 -74.76
C ALA A 436 70.71 4.55 -75.22
N SER A 437 71.21 3.37 -74.82
CA SER A 437 72.52 2.84 -75.24
C SER A 437 72.51 2.19 -76.63
N GLY A 438 71.35 1.74 -77.12
CA GLY A 438 71.20 1.08 -78.43
C GLY A 438 71.04 2.00 -79.65
N VAL A 439 70.98 3.33 -79.46
CA VAL A 439 70.77 4.32 -80.55
C VAL A 439 72.08 4.99 -80.99
N ALA A 440 73.21 4.73 -80.32
CA ALA A 440 74.50 5.39 -80.59
C ALA A 440 75.40 4.68 -81.63
N ASP A 441 75.00 3.54 -82.20
CA ASP A 441 75.86 2.73 -83.10
C ASP A 441 75.25 2.46 -84.49
N TYR A 442 74.44 3.40 -85.01
CA TYR A 442 73.92 3.36 -86.38
C TYR A 442 74.67 4.35 -87.28
N ASN A 443 75.66 3.86 -88.02
CA ASN A 443 76.45 4.61 -89.01
C ASN A 443 75.95 4.32 -90.45
N PRO A 444 75.27 5.25 -91.15
CA PRO A 444 74.76 5.04 -92.50
C PRO A 444 75.71 5.64 -93.55
N ALA A 445 76.85 5.00 -93.81
CA ALA A 445 77.75 5.41 -94.89
C ALA A 445 78.52 4.23 -95.50
N ASN A 446 77.80 3.27 -96.09
CA ASN A 446 78.35 2.51 -97.21
C ASN A 446 77.21 2.07 -98.14
N ARG A 447 76.98 2.85 -99.19
CA ARG A 447 76.08 2.51 -100.29
C ARG A 447 76.93 2.13 -101.49
N ASP A 448 76.91 0.84 -101.85
CA ASP A 448 77.08 0.42 -103.23
C ASP A 448 75.70 0.04 -103.78
N PRO A 449 75.26 0.61 -104.91
CA PRO A 449 74.01 0.23 -105.55
C PRO A 449 74.25 -0.92 -106.55
N VAL A 450 73.13 -1.53 -106.99
CA VAL A 450 72.96 -2.40 -108.17
C VAL A 450 72.94 -3.91 -107.88
N ARG A 451 71.73 -4.50 -107.81
CA ARG A 451 71.07 -5.12 -108.98
C ARG A 451 69.65 -5.61 -108.66
N LEU A 452 68.70 -5.19 -109.49
CA LEU A 452 67.40 -5.84 -109.66
C LEU A 452 67.58 -7.27 -110.17
N SER A 453 66.84 -8.21 -109.59
CA SER A 453 66.22 -9.28 -110.37
C SER A 453 64.96 -9.79 -109.68
N LEU A 454 63.83 -9.38 -110.25
CA LEU A 454 62.54 -10.04 -110.16
C LEU A 454 62.67 -11.53 -110.48
N ARG A 455 62.07 -12.40 -109.68
CA ARG A 455 61.37 -13.57 -110.22
C ARG A 455 60.19 -13.96 -109.33
N ARG A 456 59.02 -13.91 -109.96
CA ARG A 456 57.71 -14.33 -109.50
C ARG A 456 57.54 -15.84 -109.63
N SER A 457 56.80 -16.39 -108.64
CA SER A 457 55.77 -17.44 -108.76
C SER A 457 56.22 -18.90 -108.95
N PRO A 458 55.34 -19.89 -108.66
CA PRO A 458 54.00 -19.81 -108.07
C PRO A 458 53.89 -20.24 -106.59
#